data_AF-A0A822DAM8-F1
#
_entry.id   AF-A0A822DAM8-F1
#
_cell.length_a   1.000
_cell.length_b   1.000
_cell.length_c   1.000
_cell.angle_alpha   90.00
_cell.angle_beta   90.00
_cell.angle_gamma   90.00
#
_symmetry.space_group_name_H-M   'P 1'
#
loop_
_entity.id
_entity.type
_entity.pdbx_description
1 polymer ?
#
loop_
_entity_poly.entity_id
_entity_poly.type
_entity_poly.pdbx_seq_one_letter_code
_entity_poly.pdbx_strand_id
1 'polypeptide(L)' 'LQKLKYKGEKPVTTEIGKRIATQIKADSYMKYSAKTCEYVQDLFIQAVRLSLRNHSHRKSRQNCVLC' A
#
# COMPACT_ATOMS: atom_id res chain seq x y z
N LEU A 1 7.66 12.86 15.89
CA LEU A 1 7.73 14.25 15.34
C LEU A 1 8.84 15.09 15.96
N GLN A 2 9.04 15.06 17.28
CA GLN A 2 10.12 15.82 17.93
C GLN A 2 11.53 15.52 17.36
N LYS A 3 11.81 14.25 17.01
CA LYS A 3 13.07 13.86 16.36
C LYS A 3 13.33 14.48 14.97
N LEU A 4 12.27 14.79 14.19
CA LEU A 4 12.40 15.46 12.88
C LEU A 4 12.70 16.95 13.06
N LYS A 5 12.05 17.60 14.04
CA LYS A 5 12.29 19.01 14.37
C LYS A 5 13.74 19.28 14.76
N TYR A 6 14.38 18.35 15.49
CA TYR A 6 15.77 18.47 15.90
C TYR A 6 16.76 18.49 14.71
N LYS A 7 16.39 17.90 13.58
CA LYS A 7 17.22 17.86 12.36
C LYS A 7 16.86 18.94 11.34
N GLY A 8 15.93 19.85 11.66
CA GLY A 8 15.41 20.85 10.71
C GLY A 8 14.55 20.25 9.59
N GLU A 9 14.18 18.97 9.69
CA GLU A 9 13.41 18.27 8.66
C GLU A 9 11.90 18.43 8.87
N LYS A 10 11.16 18.46 7.75
CA LYS A 10 9.70 18.52 7.74
C LYS A 10 9.10 17.12 7.61
N PRO A 11 7.96 16.82 8.26
CA PRO A 11 7.24 15.58 8.04
C PRO A 11 6.87 15.37 6.57
N VAL A 12 6.90 14.11 6.11
CA VAL A 12 6.53 13.76 4.74
C VAL A 12 5.05 14.07 4.50
N THR A 13 4.78 14.88 3.48
CA THR A 13 3.41 15.22 3.09
C THR A 13 2.74 14.06 2.36
N THR A 14 1.41 14.06 2.34
CA THR A 14 0.64 13.05 1.60
C THR A 14 1.00 13.05 0.12
N GLU A 15 1.22 14.24 -0.46
CA GLU A 15 1.58 14.42 -1.87
C GLU A 15 2.91 13.74 -2.21
N ILE A 16 3.92 13.92 -1.36
CA ILE A 16 5.24 13.28 -1.52
C ILE A 16 5.09 11.75 -1.44
N GLY A 17 4.33 11.26 -0.47
CA GLY A 17 4.09 9.82 -0.31
C GLY A 17 3.40 9.20 -1.52
N LYS A 18 2.35 9.85 -2.03
CA LYS A 18 1.66 9.42 -3.25
C LYS A 18 2.58 9.40 -4.47
N ARG A 19 3.36 10.48 -4.66
CA ARG A 19 4.31 10.59 -5.78
C ARG A 19 5.33 9.44 -5.76
N ILE A 20 5.89 9.14 -4.59
CA ILE A 20 6.85 8.03 -4.43
C ILE A 20 6.17 6.68 -4.71
N ALA A 21 4.96 6.46 -4.20
CA ALA A 21 4.21 5.23 -4.46
C ALA A 21 3.98 5.00 -5.96
N THR A 22 3.63 6.05 -6.71
CA THR A 22 3.54 6.00 -8.18
C THR A 22 4.91 5.70 -8.80
N GLN A 23 5.97 6.35 -8.34
CA GLN A 23 7.32 6.15 -8.88
C GLN A 23 7.81 4.71 -8.75
N ILE A 24 7.53 4.05 -7.62
CA ILE A 24 7.90 2.64 -7.38
C ILE A 24 6.86 1.64 -7.91
N LYS A 25 5.82 2.13 -8.60
CA LYS A 25 4.70 1.32 -9.13
C LYS A 25 3.99 0.49 -8.05
N ALA A 26 3.86 1.03 -6.84
CA ALA A 26 3.05 0.41 -5.79
C ALA A 26 1.57 0.40 -6.19
N ASP A 27 0.85 -0.66 -5.84
CA ASP A 27 -0.58 -0.78 -6.09
C ASP A 27 -1.42 0.28 -5.36
N SER A 28 -0.96 0.74 -4.19
CA SER A 28 -1.65 1.73 -3.37
C SER A 28 -0.73 2.47 -2.40
N TYR A 29 -1.15 3.66 -1.97
CA TYR A 29 -0.56 4.45 -0.90
C TYR A 29 -1.57 4.69 0.22
N MET A 30 -1.17 4.46 1.47
CA MET A 30 -2.01 4.68 2.65
C MET A 30 -1.18 5.18 3.83
N LYS A 31 -1.73 6.13 4.60
CA LYS A 31 -1.16 6.57 5.89
C LYS A 31 -1.85 5.82 7.02
N TYR A 32 -1.08 5.43 8.03
CA TYR A 32 -1.59 4.78 9.24
C TYR A 32 -0.78 5.22 10.46
N SER A 33 -1.32 4.98 11.65
CA SER A 33 -0.61 5.23 12.91
C SER A 33 -0.74 4.01 13.83
N ALA A 34 0.33 3.24 13.95
CA ALA A 34 0.38 2.10 14.87
C ALA A 34 0.24 2.51 16.35
N LYS A 35 0.60 3.76 16.69
CA LYS A 35 0.52 4.25 18.07
C LYS A 35 -0.93 4.51 18.50
N THR A 36 -1.75 5.08 17.61
CA THR A 36 -3.16 5.40 17.86
C THR A 36 -4.10 4.33 17.32
N CYS A 37 -3.56 3.28 16.71
CA CYS A 37 -4.27 2.23 15.97
C CYS A 37 -5.12 2.74 14.79
N GLU A 38 -4.95 4.00 14.36
CA GLU A 38 -5.69 4.56 13.24
C GLU A 38 -5.27 3.89 11.93
N TYR A 39 -6.28 3.40 11.20
CA TYR A 39 -6.15 2.84 9.85
C TYR A 39 -5.27 1.57 9.73
N VAL A 40 -4.89 0.96 10.86
CA VAL A 40 -4.05 -0.25 10.86
C VAL A 40 -4.81 -1.43 10.26
N GLN A 41 -6.07 -1.63 10.65
CA GLN A 41 -6.89 -2.72 10.11
C GLN A 41 -7.15 -2.55 8.60
N ASP A 42 -7.47 -1.34 8.18
CA ASP A 42 -7.73 -1.01 6.77
C ASP A 42 -6.52 -1.28 5.88
N LEU A 43 -5.30 -1.04 6.37
CA LEU A 43 -4.06 -1.35 5.67
C LEU A 43 -3.98 -2.83 5.28
N PHE A 44 -4.28 -3.73 6.23
CA PHE A 44 -4.23 -5.18 5.98
C PHE A 44 -5.39 -5.65 5.10
N ILE A 45 -6.60 -5.12 5.32
CA ILE A 45 -7.75 -5.42 4.45
C ILE A 45 -7.45 -5.00 3.01
N GLN A 46 -6.86 -3.83 2.80
CA GLN A 46 -6.47 -3.35 1.47
C GLN A 46 -5.41 -4.25 0.84
N ALA A 47 -4.38 -4.67 1.59
CA ALA A 47 -3.36 -5.59 1.09
C ALA A 47 -3.96 -6.93 0.64
N VAL A 48 -4.90 -7.50 1.41
CA VAL A 48 -5.60 -8.73 1.06
C VAL A 48 -6.45 -8.53 -0.21
N ARG A 49 -7.21 -7.43 -0.30
CA ARG A 49 -8.01 -7.12 -1.49
C ARG A 49 -7.16 -7.00 -2.76
N LEU A 50 -6.00 -6.33 -2.67
CA LEU A 50 -5.06 -6.20 -3.78
C LEU A 50 -4.47 -7.54 -4.20
N SER A 51 -4.09 -8.38 -3.23
CA SER A 51 -3.61 -9.75 -3.50
C SER A 51 -4.67 -10.57 -4.25
N LEU A 52 -5.92 -10.57 -3.78
CA LEU A 52 -7.02 -11.30 -4.42
C LEU A 52 -7.29 -10.84 -5.85
N ARG A 53 -7.25 -9.52 -6.12
CA ARG A 53 -7.39 -8.97 -7.47
C ARG A 53 -6.27 -9.46 -8.40
N ASN A 54 -5.03 -9.51 -7.91
CA ASN A 54 -3.90 -9.98 -8.71
C ASN A 54 -3.97 -11.49 -9.00
N HIS A 55 -4.62 -12.26 -8.13
CA HIS A 55 -4.86 -13.70 -8.35
C HIS A 55 -5.97 -13.99 -9.37
N SER A 56 -7.04 -13.19 -9.44
CA SER A 56 -8.13 -13.42 -10.41
C SER A 56 -7.68 -13.20 -11.86
N HIS A 57 -6.79 -12.22 -12.10
CA HIS A 57 -6.24 -11.94 -13.44
C HIS A 57 -5.33 -13.06 -13.97
N ARG A 58 -4.80 -13.95 -13.13
CA ARG A 58 -3.94 -15.07 -13.57
C ARG A 58 -4.71 -16.33 -14.00
N LYS A 59 -6.02 -16.41 -13.75
CA LYS A 59 -6.81 -17.62 -14.06
C LYS A 59 -7.22 -17.77 -15.53
N SER A 60 -7.07 -16.76 -16.39
CA SER A 60 -7.53 -16.85 -17.80
C SER A 60 -6.55 -17.52 -18.80
N ARG A 61 -5.49 -18.19 -18.32
CA ARG A 61 -4.52 -18.90 -19.18
C ARG A 61 -4.23 -20.35 -18.79
N GLN A 62 -5.06 -20.97 -17.96
CA GLN A 62 -5.09 -22.42 -17.89
C GLN A 62 -6.16 -22.92 -18.86
N ASN A 63 -5.75 -23.17 -20.10
CA ASN A 63 -6.46 -24.09 -20.97
C ASN A 63 -6.49 -25.43 -20.22
N CYS A 64 -7.60 -25.73 -19.55
CA CYS A 64 -7.92 -27.12 -19.21
C CYS A 64 -8.15 -27.83 -20.54
N VAL A 65 -7.13 -28.54 -21.03
CA VAL A 65 -7.33 -29.56 -22.05
C VAL A 65 -7.81 -30.79 -21.30
N LEU A 66 -9.04 -31.20 -21.62
CA LEU A 66 -9.72 -32.45 -21.28
C LEU A 66 -8.88 -33.52 -20.55
N CYS A 67 -9.33 -33.92 -19.35
CA CYS A 67 -9.15 -35.25 -18.79
C CYS A 67 -10.47 -35.68 -18.16
#